data_AF-A0A538GWD9-F1
#
_entry.id   AF-A0A538GWD9-F1
#
_cell.length_a   1.000
_cell.length_b   1.000
_cell.length_c   1.000
_cell.angle_alpha   90.00
_cell.angle_beta   90.00
_cell.angle_gamma   90.00
#
_symmetry.space_group_name_H-M   'P 1'
#
loop_
_entity.id
_entity.type
_entity.pdbx_description
1 polymer ?
#
loop_
_entity_poly.entity_id
_entity_poly.type
_entity_poly.pdbx_seq_one_letter_code
_entity_poly.pdbx_strand_id
1 'polypeptide(L)'
;MQDRALTTSWLAAKLGTQSGRIDSMRRAGQLYAIRRPGEQDYLYPSWQFDENGRPLPFVERLMRTAREAGLDGRELEEVLNRRAGLVGGRRVVDLIRTGAEEHVLDVVAAASRRQASS
;
A
#
# COMPACT_ATOMS: atom_id res chain seq x y z
N MET A 1 1.05 16.54 -2.16
CA MET A 1 1.18 16.29 -0.71
C MET A 1 2.28 15.26 -0.53
N GLN A 2 3.25 15.49 0.35
CA GLN A 2 4.10 14.39 0.81
C GLN A 2 3.17 13.43 1.55
N ASP A 3 2.89 12.25 0.98
CA ASP A 3 2.14 11.22 1.71
C ASP A 3 2.97 10.85 2.94
N ARG A 4 2.48 11.25 4.11
CA ARG A 4 3.17 11.01 5.37
C ARG A 4 3.18 9.51 5.60
N ALA A 5 4.36 8.91 5.69
CA ALA A 5 4.48 7.53 6.11
C ALA A 5 4.64 7.46 7.63
N LEU A 6 4.03 6.46 8.26
CA LEU A 6 3.94 6.30 9.70
C LEU A 6 4.84 5.15 10.13
N THR A 7 5.52 5.26 11.27
CA THR A 7 6.30 4.14 11.82
C THR A 7 5.41 3.16 12.57
N THR A 8 5.88 1.92 12.77
CA THR A 8 5.20 0.90 13.59
C THR A 8 4.86 1.45 14.99
N SER A 9 5.82 2.10 15.65
CA SER A 9 5.66 2.64 17.00
C SER A 9 4.59 3.72 17.07
N TRP A 10 4.55 4.62 16.09
CA TRP A 10 3.53 5.66 16.02
C TRP A 10 2.15 5.08 15.77
N LEU A 11 2.03 4.11 14.85
CA LEU A 11 0.74 3.49 14.52
C LEU A 11 0.19 2.68 15.70
N ALA A 12 1.07 1.96 16.41
CA ALA A 12 0.72 1.24 17.63
C ALA A 12 0.17 2.21 18.70
N ALA A 13 0.86 3.33 18.94
CA ALA A 13 0.41 4.36 19.87
C ALA A 13 -0.94 4.97 19.46
N LYS A 14 -1.12 5.32 18.18
CA LYS A 14 -2.37 5.91 17.67
C LYS A 14 -3.56 4.96 17.83
N LEU A 15 -3.36 3.66 17.61
CA LEU A 15 -4.42 2.66 17.72
C LEU A 15 -4.62 2.12 19.14
N GLY A 16 -3.86 2.60 20.12
CA GLY A 16 -3.90 2.09 21.50
C GLY A 16 -3.55 0.60 21.56
N THR A 17 -2.58 0.15 20.76
CA THR A 17 -2.20 -1.25 20.63
C THR A 17 -0.68 -1.47 20.71
N GLN A 18 -0.25 -2.73 20.62
CA GLN A 18 1.17 -3.13 20.67
C GLN A 18 1.74 -3.27 19.26
N SER A 19 3.04 -3.02 19.09
CA SER A 19 3.76 -3.20 17.81
C SER A 19 3.59 -4.61 17.22
N GLY A 20 3.53 -5.65 18.06
CA GLY A 20 3.30 -7.03 17.61
C GLY A 20 1.95 -7.24 16.92
N ARG A 21 0.93 -6.43 17.27
CA ARG A 21 -0.36 -6.45 16.56
C ARG A 21 -0.24 -5.79 15.20
N ILE A 22 0.50 -4.68 15.09
CA ILE A 22 0.78 -4.02 13.80
C ILE A 22 1.54 -4.98 12.86
N ASP A 23 2.51 -5.72 13.39
CA ASP A 23 3.22 -6.74 12.62
C ASP A 23 2.31 -7.88 12.17
N SER A 24 1.42 -8.34 13.04
CA SER A 24 0.42 -9.36 12.70
C SER A 24 -0.51 -8.89 11.57
N MET A 25 -1.02 -7.66 11.65
CA MET A 25 -1.86 -7.06 10.61
C MET A 25 -1.12 -6.93 9.28
N ARG A 26 0.14 -6.48 9.29
CA ARG A 26 0.98 -6.42 8.08
C ARG A 26 1.17 -7.80 7.45
N ARG A 27 1.52 -8.81 8.25
CA ARG A 27 1.72 -10.18 7.76
C ARG A 27 0.43 -10.80 7.21
N ALA A 28 -0.72 -10.43 7.77
CA ALA A 28 -2.03 -10.84 7.29
C ALA A 28 -2.49 -10.09 6.01
N GLY A 29 -1.71 -9.12 5.51
CA GLY A 29 -2.08 -8.31 4.34
C GLY A 29 -3.11 -7.22 4.63
N GLN A 30 -3.38 -6.92 5.91
CA GLN A 30 -4.30 -5.86 6.31
C GLN A 30 -3.68 -4.47 6.27
N LEU A 31 -2.36 -4.40 6.15
CA LEU A 31 -1.60 -3.17 6.03
C LEU A 31 -0.63 -3.26 4.86
N TYR A 32 -0.54 -2.17 4.11
CA TYR A 32 0.54 -1.95 3.17
C TYR A 32 1.72 -1.30 3.90
N ALA A 33 2.91 -1.87 3.72
CA ALA A 33 4.12 -1.38 4.33
C ALA A 33 5.25 -1.29 3.30
N ILE A 34 5.99 -0.20 3.35
CA ILE A 34 7.21 0.02 2.59
C ILE A 34 8.38 -0.20 3.55
N ARG A 35 9.46 -0.77 3.05
CA ARG A 35 10.74 -0.80 3.75
C ARG A 35 11.79 -0.22 2.84
N ARG A 36 12.40 0.89 3.26
CA ARG A 36 13.44 1.54 2.48
C ARG A 36 14.73 0.72 2.53
N PRO A 37 15.53 0.70 1.44
CA PRO A 37 16.82 0.05 1.44
C PRO A 37 17.69 0.55 2.60
N GLY A 38 18.24 -0.38 3.40
CA GLY A 38 19.07 -0.04 4.57
C GLY A 38 18.31 0.30 5.86
N GLU A 39 16.99 0.49 5.80
CA GLU A 39 16.17 0.72 6.99
C GLU A 39 15.64 -0.63 7.55
N GLN A 40 15.59 -0.71 8.88
CA GLN A 40 14.99 -1.85 9.59
C GLN A 40 13.49 -1.69 9.79
N ASP A 41 13.02 -0.44 9.85
CA ASP A 41 11.65 -0.12 10.16
C ASP A 41 10.74 -0.21 8.92
N TYR A 42 9.52 -0.68 9.17
CA TYR A 42 8.44 -0.57 8.22
C TYR A 42 7.78 0.79 8.32
N LEU A 43 7.47 1.36 7.16
CA LEU A 43 6.74 2.60 7.00
C LEU A 43 5.35 2.30 6.41
N TYR A 44 4.33 2.88 7.03
CA TYR A 44 2.93 2.69 6.67
C TYR A 44 2.37 3.98 6.07
N PRO A 45 2.16 4.06 4.75
CA PRO A 45 1.62 5.27 4.11
C PRO A 45 0.28 5.70 4.69
N SER A 46 0.11 7.01 4.94
CA SER A 46 -1.10 7.55 5.58
C SER A 46 -2.38 7.37 4.78
N TRP A 47 -2.30 7.25 3.44
CA TRP A 47 -3.48 7.11 2.58
C TRP A 47 -4.29 5.85 2.89
N GLN A 48 -3.67 4.84 3.51
CA GLN A 48 -4.30 3.54 3.77
C GLN A 48 -5.23 3.58 4.99
N PHE A 49 -5.29 4.70 5.71
CA PHE A 49 -6.05 4.83 6.94
C PHE A 49 -7.18 5.86 6.80
N ASP A 50 -8.29 5.62 7.48
CA ASP A 50 -9.35 6.61 7.69
C ASP A 50 -8.94 7.68 8.72
N GLU A 51 -9.85 8.62 8.99
CA GLU A 51 -9.64 9.68 9.99
C GLU A 51 -9.36 9.15 11.40
N ASN A 52 -9.93 7.98 11.73
CA ASN A 52 -9.77 7.31 13.01
C ASN A 52 -8.49 6.46 13.07
N GLY A 53 -7.71 6.41 11.98
CA GLY A 53 -6.49 5.59 11.89
C GLY A 53 -6.74 4.12 11.58
N ARG A 54 -7.97 3.72 11.24
CA ARG A 54 -8.30 2.34 10.87
C ARG A 54 -7.92 2.09 9.42
N PRO A 55 -7.36 0.92 9.08
CA PRO A 55 -7.07 0.59 7.68
C PRO A 55 -8.34 0.59 6.84
N LEU A 56 -8.25 1.14 5.63
CA LEU A 56 -9.35 1.11 4.67
C LEU A 56 -9.57 -0.36 4.22
N PRO A 57 -10.82 -0.84 4.08
CA PRO A 57 -11.10 -2.17 3.55
C PRO A 57 -10.44 -2.45 2.18
N PHE A 58 -10.25 -1.39 1.39
CA PHE A 58 -9.51 -1.42 0.13
C PHE A 58 -8.10 -2.00 0.26
N VAL A 59 -7.39 -1.77 1.38
CA VAL A 59 -6.00 -2.18 1.58
C VAL A 59 -5.86 -3.69 1.52
N GLU A 60 -6.76 -4.43 2.17
CA GLU A 60 -6.77 -5.89 2.12
C GLU A 60 -6.99 -6.41 0.69
N ARG A 61 -7.88 -5.76 -0.07
CA ARG A 61 -8.12 -6.10 -1.48
C ARG A 61 -6.88 -5.84 -2.32
N LEU A 62 -6.26 -4.67 -2.16
CA LEU A 62 -5.04 -4.28 -2.86
C LEU A 62 -3.88 -5.25 -2.58
N MET A 63 -3.65 -5.60 -1.31
CA MET A 63 -2.57 -6.52 -0.93
C MET A 63 -2.79 -7.92 -1.49
N ARG A 64 -4.04 -8.39 -1.51
CA ARG A 64 -4.40 -9.66 -2.17
C ARG A 64 -4.13 -9.60 -3.67
N THR A 65 -4.59 -8.57 -4.37
CA THR A 65 -4.38 -8.39 -5.81
C THR A 65 -2.89 -8.29 -6.16
N ALA A 66 -2.10 -7.57 -5.36
CA ALA A 66 -0.66 -7.47 -5.56
C ALA A 66 0.03 -8.85 -5.40
N ARG A 67 -0.37 -9.62 -4.39
CA ARG A 67 0.12 -10.99 -4.18
C ARG A 67 -0.23 -11.90 -5.35
N GLU A 68 -1.46 -11.85 -5.84
CA GLU A 68 -1.93 -12.61 -7.01
C GLU A 68 -1.17 -12.21 -8.29
N ALA A 69 -0.80 -10.93 -8.42
CA ALA A 69 0.03 -10.42 -9.50
C ALA A 69 1.54 -10.73 -9.33
N GLY A 70 1.96 -11.35 -8.23
CA GLY A 70 3.36 -11.68 -7.94
C GLY A 70 4.23 -10.48 -7.55
N LEU A 71 3.61 -9.38 -7.12
CA LEU A 71 4.28 -8.14 -6.74
C LEU A 71 4.64 -8.15 -5.25
N ASP A 72 5.89 -7.81 -4.95
CA ASP A 72 6.31 -7.49 -3.59
C ASP A 72 5.94 -6.05 -3.19
N GLY A 73 6.24 -5.67 -1.94
CA GLY A 73 5.88 -4.34 -1.41
C GLY A 73 6.55 -3.18 -2.16
N ARG A 74 7.75 -3.38 -2.70
CA ARG A 74 8.50 -2.37 -3.46
C ARG A 74 7.96 -2.29 -4.89
N GLU A 75 7.73 -3.41 -5.55
CA GLU A 75 7.12 -3.45 -6.88
C GLU A 75 5.72 -2.82 -6.87
N LEU A 76 4.94 -3.10 -5.82
CA LEU A 76 3.66 -2.43 -5.60
C LEU A 76 3.83 -0.93 -5.38
N GLU A 77 4.85 -0.49 -4.64
CA GLU A 77 5.16 0.94 -4.46
C GLU A 77 5.43 1.63 -5.80
N GLU A 78 6.22 0.98 -6.64
CA GLU A 78 6.57 1.47 -7.97
C GLU A 78 5.31 1.59 -8.84
N VAL A 79 4.42 0.60 -8.83
CA VAL A 79 3.13 0.63 -9.55
C VAL A 79 2.23 1.76 -9.06
N LEU A 80 2.05 1.88 -7.74
CA LEU A 80 1.20 2.91 -7.12
C LEU A 80 1.69 4.34 -7.39
N ASN A 81 3.00 4.52 -7.57
CA ASN A 81 3.59 5.82 -7.90
C ASN A 81 3.64 6.14 -9.40
N ARG A 82 3.22 5.23 -10.30
CA ARG A 82 3.08 5.52 -11.73
C ARG A 82 2.03 6.60 -11.96
N ARG A 83 2.16 7.34 -13.07
CA ARG A 83 1.17 8.36 -13.46
C ARG A 83 -0.14 7.69 -13.87
N ALA A 84 -1.25 8.17 -13.32
CA ALA A 84 -2.61 7.83 -13.70
C ALA A 84 -3.04 8.64 -14.93
N GLY A 85 -2.57 8.22 -16.11
CA GLY A 85 -2.92 8.83 -17.40
C GLY A 85 -1.97 9.94 -17.89
N LEU A 86 -2.33 10.53 -19.04
CA LEU A 86 -1.49 11.47 -19.79
C LEU A 86 -1.58 12.93 -19.29
N VAL A 87 -2.68 13.30 -18.62
CA VAL A 87 -2.98 14.69 -18.22
C VAL A 87 -3.17 14.77 -16.70
N GLY A 88 -2.55 15.75 -16.05
CA GLY A 88 -2.83 16.11 -14.66
C GLY A 88 -1.90 15.55 -13.57
N GLY A 89 -0.86 14.80 -13.93
CA GLY A 89 0.25 14.45 -13.01
C GLY A 89 -0.09 13.63 -11.76
N ARG A 90 -1.34 13.15 -11.65
CA ARG A 90 -1.78 12.27 -10.55
C ARG A 90 -1.09 10.92 -10.65
N ARG A 91 -0.80 10.32 -9.51
CA ARG A 91 -0.32 8.94 -9.38
C ARG A 91 -1.49 7.99 -9.20
N VAL A 92 -1.28 6.70 -9.45
CA VAL A 92 -2.29 5.66 -9.23
C VAL A 92 -2.81 5.67 -7.79
N VAL A 93 -1.93 5.86 -6.80
CA VAL A 93 -2.31 5.95 -5.38
C VAL A 93 -3.28 7.10 -5.09
N ASP A 94 -3.24 8.19 -5.86
CA ASP A 94 -4.09 9.35 -5.64
C ASP A 94 -5.56 9.05 -6.04
N LEU A 95 -5.79 8.01 -6.86
CA LEU A 95 -7.11 7.56 -7.29
C LEU A 95 -7.91 6.86 -6.20
N ILE A 96 -7.23 6.32 -5.18
CA ILE A 96 -7.85 5.67 -4.02
C ILE A 96 -8.79 6.67 -3.32
N ARG A 97 -8.32 7.92 -3.13
CA ARG A 97 -9.09 8.97 -2.46
C ARG A 97 -10.24 9.52 -3.29
N THR A 98 -10.26 9.26 -4.60
CA THR A 98 -11.33 9.73 -5.49
C THR A 98 -12.38 8.65 -5.76
N GLY A 99 -12.33 7.52 -5.04
CA GLY A 99 -13.27 6.41 -5.20
C GLY A 99 -13.03 5.56 -6.45
N ALA A 100 -11.90 5.74 -7.14
CA ALA A 100 -11.54 4.97 -8.34
C ALA A 100 -10.71 3.73 -7.98
N GLU A 101 -11.09 3.06 -6.89
CA GLU A 101 -10.39 1.90 -6.31
C GLU A 101 -10.29 0.73 -7.28
N GLU A 102 -11.36 0.43 -8.02
CA GLU A 102 -11.36 -0.68 -9.00
C GLU A 102 -10.32 -0.45 -10.10
N HIS A 103 -10.16 0.78 -10.57
CA HIS A 103 -9.11 1.11 -11.55
C HIS A 103 -7.70 0.91 -10.98
N VAL A 104 -7.50 1.16 -9.68
CA VAL A 104 -6.22 0.88 -9.02
C VAL A 104 -5.96 -0.63 -9.01
N LEU A 105 -6.97 -1.45 -8.68
CA LEU A 105 -6.84 -2.91 -8.70
C LEU A 105 -6.54 -3.43 -10.11
N ASP A 106 -7.20 -2.92 -11.14
CA ASP A 106 -6.94 -3.28 -12.54
C ASP A 106 -5.50 -2.98 -12.95
N VAL A 107 -4.99 -1.79 -12.58
CA VAL A 107 -3.60 -1.41 -12.87
C VAL A 107 -2.60 -2.31 -12.15
N VAL A 108 -2.88 -2.69 -10.90
CA VAL A 108 -2.03 -3.59 -10.11
C VAL A 108 -2.06 -5.01 -10.68
N ALA A 109 -3.24 -5.53 -11.02
CA ALA A 109 -3.39 -6.83 -11.66
C ALA A 109 -2.65 -6.89 -13.02
N ALA A 110 -2.79 -5.83 -13.83
CA ALA A 110 -2.12 -5.70 -15.12
C ALA A 110 -0.59 -5.52 -15.00
N ALA A 111 -0.11 -5.06 -13.85
CA ALA A 111 1.32 -4.94 -13.56
C ALA A 111 1.99 -6.28 -13.26
N SER A 112 1.26 -7.41 -13.37
CA SER A 112 1.78 -8.76 -13.24
C SER A 112 3.19 -8.88 -13.82
N ARG A 113 4.09 -9.42 -13.01
CA ARG A 113 5.46 -9.69 -13.43
C ARG A 113 5.38 -10.68 -14.60
N ARG A 114 5.51 -10.19 -15.84
CA ARG A 114 5.50 -11.05 -17.03
C ARG A 114 6.49 -12.19 -16.82
N GLN A 115 5.98 -13.41 -16.84
CA GLN A 115 6.67 -14.61 -17.32
C GLN A 115 8.14 -14.71 -16.88
N ALA A 116 8.39 -15.08 -15.63
CA ALA A 116 9.67 -15.70 -15.29
C ALA A 116 9.62 -17.15 -15.76
N SER A 117 9.96 -17.31 -17.04
CA SER A 117 10.65 -18.41 -17.73
C SER A 117 10.33 -19.88 -17.40
N SER A 118 10.17 -20.61 -18.50
CA SER A 118 10.45 -22.05 -18.73
C SER A 118 11.31 -22.79 -17.72
#